data_AF-A6GLV3-F1
#
_entry.id   AF-A6GLV3-F1
#
_cell.length_a   1.000
_cell.length_b   1.000
_cell.length_c   1.000
_cell.angle_alpha   90.00
_cell.angle_beta   90.00
_cell.angle_gamma   90.00
#
_symmetry.space_group_name_H-M   'P 1'
#
loop_
_entity.id
_entity.type
_entity.pdbx_description
1 polymer ?
#
loop_
_entity_poly.entity_id
_entity_poly.type
_entity_poly.pdbx_seq_one_letter_code
_entity_poly.pdbx_strand_id
1 'polypeptide(L)'
;MYKIKSLPEFSQWLESLDDKLLKGAILGRLRRIELGLKGDVKTVGDRVYELRIHLGAGWRVYFTERNGDLIVLLCGGNKRTQTKDIKRAKDLSSAIKQRVEPMRTEKLELNEIENFSISEHLDSPETIAAYLTDILESNDPALLAAALGDIARAKGMSDVAKCTGITREALYKALRNNASPRFETVAKVCSAFGVKLVAQAMH
;
A
#
# COMPACT_ATOMS: atom_id res chain seq x y z
N MET A 1 9.88 -5.57 8.98
CA MET A 1 8.58 -5.07 8.49
C MET A 1 8.50 -3.60 8.90
N TYR A 2 8.20 -2.72 7.96
CA TYR A 2 8.02 -1.30 8.21
C TYR A 2 6.59 -1.01 8.63
N LYS A 3 6.40 -0.07 9.55
CA LYS A 3 5.11 0.59 9.79
C LYS A 3 4.97 1.70 8.77
N ILE A 4 3.81 1.80 8.12
CA ILE A 4 3.50 2.92 7.23
C ILE A 4 2.56 3.89 7.94
N LYS A 5 2.89 5.17 7.79
CA LYS A 5 2.04 6.30 8.13
C LYS A 5 2.02 7.28 6.96
N SER A 6 1.04 8.16 6.91
CA SER A 6 0.93 9.19 5.88
C SER A 6 0.83 10.59 6.47
N LEU A 7 1.21 11.58 5.69
CA LEU A 7 0.75 12.94 5.89
C LEU A 7 -0.59 13.15 5.17
N PRO A 8 -1.43 14.11 5.62
CA PRO A 8 -2.71 14.40 4.98
C PRO A 8 -2.55 14.72 3.49
N GLU A 9 -1.46 15.37 3.09
CA GLU A 9 -1.17 15.66 1.68
C GLU A 9 -1.05 14.41 0.82
N PHE A 10 -0.49 13.32 1.36
CA PHE A 10 -0.46 12.05 0.66
C PHE A 10 -1.85 11.41 0.61
N SER A 11 -2.55 11.37 1.74
CA SER A 11 -3.90 10.78 1.84
C SER A 11 -4.85 11.44 0.83
N GLN A 12 -4.90 12.77 0.82
CA GLN A 12 -5.71 13.56 -0.12
C GLN A 12 -5.31 13.34 -1.58
N TRP A 13 -4.00 13.29 -1.86
CA TRP A 13 -3.52 13.01 -3.21
C TRP A 13 -3.98 11.62 -3.68
N LEU A 14 -3.81 10.59 -2.86
CA LEU A 14 -4.23 9.24 -3.19
C LEU A 14 -5.74 9.17 -3.43
N GLU A 15 -6.54 9.79 -2.56
CA GLU A 15 -8.00 9.86 -2.68
C GLU A 15 -8.44 10.53 -3.98
N SER A 16 -7.74 11.59 -4.41
CA SER A 16 -8.03 12.34 -5.63
C SER A 16 -7.86 11.58 -6.94
N LEU A 17 -7.20 10.41 -6.92
CA LEU A 17 -6.96 9.62 -8.14
C LEU A 17 -8.23 8.84 -8.54
N ASP A 18 -8.83 9.18 -9.67
CA ASP A 18 -9.98 8.40 -10.20
C ASP A 18 -9.56 7.03 -10.77
N ASP A 19 -8.29 6.90 -11.17
CA ASP A 19 -7.74 5.68 -11.77
C ASP A 19 -7.57 4.56 -10.73
N LYS A 20 -8.51 3.61 -10.74
CA LYS A 20 -8.53 2.43 -9.87
C LYS A 20 -7.34 1.49 -10.11
N LEU A 21 -6.86 1.38 -11.36
CA LEU A 21 -5.70 0.56 -11.68
C LEU A 21 -4.43 1.14 -11.05
N LEU A 22 -4.27 2.46 -11.18
CA LEU A 22 -3.17 3.17 -10.54
C LEU A 22 -3.23 3.07 -9.01
N LYS A 23 -4.40 3.31 -8.41
CA LYS A 23 -4.60 3.17 -6.95
C LYS A 23 -4.17 1.77 -6.49
N GLY A 24 -4.65 0.71 -7.14
CA GLY A 24 -4.29 -0.66 -6.80
C GLY A 24 -2.79 -0.93 -6.92
N ALA A 25 -2.15 -0.47 -7.99
CA ALA A 25 -0.70 -0.59 -8.18
C ALA A 25 0.10 0.15 -7.09
N ILE A 26 -0.31 1.37 -6.71
CA ILE A 26 0.31 2.11 -5.58
C ILE A 26 0.21 1.29 -4.30
N LEU A 27 -0.99 0.82 -3.96
CA LEU A 27 -1.22 0.03 -2.74
C LEU A 27 -0.37 -1.25 -2.73
N GLY A 28 -0.20 -1.90 -3.88
CA GLY A 28 0.63 -3.12 -4.02
C GLY A 28 2.10 -2.84 -3.70
N ARG A 29 2.63 -1.74 -4.25
CA ARG A 29 4.00 -1.30 -3.97
C ARG A 29 4.20 -0.88 -2.52
N LEU A 30 3.21 -0.20 -1.92
CA LEU A 30 3.25 0.15 -0.50
C LEU A 30 3.26 -1.11 0.39
N ARG A 31 2.43 -2.11 0.07
CA ARG A 31 2.44 -3.39 0.80
C ARG A 31 3.79 -4.08 0.73
N ARG A 32 4.39 -4.12 -0.45
CA ARG A 32 5.73 -4.69 -0.65
C ARG A 32 6.76 -3.97 0.21
N ILE A 33 6.70 -2.63 0.25
CA ILE A 33 7.54 -1.81 1.11
C ILE A 33 7.34 -2.14 2.59
N GLU A 34 6.10 -2.31 3.08
CA GLU A 34 5.85 -2.75 4.47
C GLU A 34 6.61 -4.04 4.80
N LEU A 35 6.69 -4.96 3.85
CA LEU A 35 7.40 -6.23 4.02
C LEU A 35 8.91 -6.13 3.78
N GLY A 36 9.44 -4.96 3.45
CA GLY A 36 10.85 -4.72 3.17
C GLY A 36 11.26 -4.94 1.71
N LEU A 37 10.30 -5.23 0.83
CA LEU A 37 10.51 -5.40 -0.61
C LEU A 37 10.37 -4.06 -1.33
N LYS A 38 11.39 -3.20 -1.20
CA LYS A 38 11.29 -1.79 -1.64
C LYS A 38 11.09 -1.61 -3.15
N GLY A 39 11.51 -2.57 -3.98
CA GLY A 39 11.33 -2.49 -5.43
C GLY A 39 12.11 -1.32 -6.04
N ASP A 40 11.48 -0.59 -6.98
CA ASP A 40 12.11 0.51 -7.69
C ASP A 40 12.04 1.83 -6.89
N VAL A 41 12.96 1.97 -5.94
CA VAL A 41 13.11 3.15 -5.07
C VAL A 41 14.46 3.84 -5.30
N LYS A 42 14.45 5.17 -5.35
CA LYS A 42 15.67 6.00 -5.41
C LYS A 42 15.68 7.05 -4.31
N THR A 43 16.85 7.40 -3.78
CA THR A 43 16.98 8.61 -2.97
C THR A 43 16.98 9.86 -3.85
N VAL A 44 16.33 10.93 -3.39
CA VAL A 44 16.36 12.25 -4.01
C VAL A 44 17.07 13.29 -3.14
N GLY A 45 17.81 12.84 -2.13
CA GLY A 45 18.47 13.67 -1.12
C GLY A 45 17.56 13.99 0.07
N ASP A 46 18.14 14.60 1.11
CA ASP A 46 17.43 15.11 2.30
C ASP A 46 16.54 14.08 3.01
N ARG A 47 17.02 12.82 3.04
CA ARG A 47 16.31 11.64 3.59
C ARG A 47 14.99 11.33 2.90
N VAL A 48 14.76 11.86 1.69
CA VAL A 48 13.58 11.57 0.89
C VAL A 48 13.89 10.49 -0.14
N TYR A 49 12.93 9.60 -0.33
CA TYR A 49 12.94 8.51 -1.29
C TYR A 49 11.78 8.66 -2.26
N GLU A 50 12.02 8.32 -3.52
CA GLU A 50 11.07 8.26 -4.61
C GLU A 50 10.82 6.79 -4.97
N LEU A 51 9.59 6.32 -4.76
CA LEU A 51 9.08 5.07 -5.32
C LEU A 51 8.55 5.33 -6.73
N ARG A 52 9.05 4.57 -7.70
CA ARG A 52 8.71 4.72 -9.13
C ARG A 52 7.68 3.68 -9.55
N ILE A 53 6.56 4.15 -10.10
CA ILE A 53 5.47 3.31 -10.58
C ILE A 53 5.38 3.48 -12.09
N HIS A 54 5.70 2.41 -12.83
CA HIS A 54 5.78 2.39 -14.28
C HIS A 54 4.42 2.08 -14.92
N LEU A 55 3.43 2.91 -14.60
CA LEU A 55 2.09 2.87 -15.18
C LEU A 55 1.76 4.23 -15.78
N GLY A 56 1.27 4.25 -17.03
CA GLY A 56 0.81 5.47 -17.71
C GLY A 56 1.81 6.64 -17.67
N ALA A 57 1.41 7.74 -17.01
CA ALA A 57 2.18 9.00 -16.95
C ALA A 57 3.53 8.91 -16.20
N GLY A 58 3.85 7.76 -15.61
CA GLY A 58 5.04 7.57 -14.77
C GLY A 58 4.83 8.21 -13.40
N TRP A 59 4.07 7.52 -12.55
CA TRP A 59 3.69 8.00 -11.22
C TRP A 59 4.80 7.79 -10.19
N ARG A 60 4.81 8.66 -9.17
CA ARG A 60 5.81 8.70 -8.11
C ARG A 60 5.14 8.87 -6.76
N VAL A 61 5.62 8.12 -5.77
CA VAL A 61 5.28 8.32 -4.36
C VAL A 61 6.55 8.69 -3.64
N TYR A 62 6.50 9.76 -2.84
CA TYR A 62 7.63 10.23 -2.06
C TYR A 62 7.41 9.92 -0.60
N PHE A 63 8.44 9.38 0.04
CA PHE A 63 8.39 9.00 1.44
C PHE A 63 9.72 9.25 2.13
N THR A 64 9.70 9.21 3.46
CA THR A 64 10.91 9.24 4.28
C THR A 64 10.91 8.07 5.26
N GLU A 65 12.10 7.58 5.57
CA GLU A 65 12.31 6.61 6.65
C GLU A 65 12.66 7.34 7.96
N ARG A 66 12.11 6.86 9.08
CA ARG A 66 12.27 7.36 10.44
C ARG A 66 12.50 6.18 11.38
N ASN A 67 13.36 6.33 12.37
CA ASN A 67 13.62 5.36 13.44
C ASN A 67 13.96 3.91 12.99
N GLY A 68 14.35 3.70 11.73
CA GLY A 68 14.73 2.41 11.16
C GLY A 68 13.57 1.51 10.72
N ASP A 69 12.37 1.68 11.29
CA ASP A 69 11.20 0.83 11.03
C ASP A 69 9.93 1.60 10.60
N LEU A 70 9.96 2.94 10.55
CA LEU A 70 8.82 3.76 10.17
C LEU A 70 9.03 4.40 8.81
N ILE A 71 8.04 4.24 7.94
CA ILE A 71 7.91 4.96 6.66
C ILE A 71 6.79 5.97 6.79
N VAL A 72 7.08 7.22 6.41
CA VAL A 72 6.08 8.30 6.34
C VAL A 72 5.91 8.70 4.89
N LEU A 73 4.72 8.47 4.34
CA LEU A 73 4.32 8.88 2.99
C LEU A 73 4.07 10.39 3.00
N LEU A 74 4.75 11.12 2.11
CA LEU A 74 4.81 12.58 2.14
C LEU A 74 3.84 13.18 1.12
N CYS A 75 3.97 12.76 -0.13
CA CYS A 75 3.11 13.18 -1.24
C CYS A 75 3.28 12.21 -2.42
N GLY A 76 2.48 12.39 -3.46
CA GLY A 76 2.67 11.73 -4.73
C GLY A 76 2.46 12.68 -5.90
N GLY A 77 2.79 12.19 -7.09
CA GLY A 77 2.68 12.96 -8.32
C GLY A 77 3.10 12.13 -9.53
N ASN A 78 3.41 12.78 -10.64
CA ASN A 78 3.85 12.09 -11.85
C ASN A 78 5.10 12.74 -12.44
N LYS A 79 5.62 12.14 -13.50
CA LYS A 79 6.85 12.59 -14.16
C LYS A 79 6.80 14.05 -14.61
N ARG A 80 5.63 14.62 -14.91
CA ARG A 80 5.49 16.03 -15.32
C ARG A 80 5.65 17.01 -14.17
N THR A 81 5.25 16.62 -12.96
CA THR A 81 5.30 17.45 -11.75
C THR A 81 6.51 17.14 -10.86
N GLN A 82 7.31 16.12 -11.21
CA GLN A 82 8.40 15.55 -10.43
C GLN A 82 9.29 16.59 -9.70
N THR A 83 9.78 17.61 -10.38
CA THR A 83 10.64 18.64 -9.76
C THR A 83 9.93 19.39 -8.63
N LYS A 84 8.66 19.73 -8.82
CA LYS A 84 7.84 20.41 -7.79
C LYS A 84 7.54 19.45 -6.64
N ASP A 85 7.22 18.20 -6.95
CA ASP A 85 6.88 17.18 -5.95
C ASP A 85 8.08 16.82 -5.07
N ILE A 86 9.29 16.70 -5.65
CA ILE A 86 10.53 16.47 -4.90
C ILE A 86 10.79 17.63 -3.93
N LYS A 87 10.66 18.87 -4.40
CA LYS A 87 10.83 20.04 -3.53
C LYS A 87 9.83 19.98 -2.37
N ARG A 88 8.55 19.74 -2.65
CA ARG A 88 7.51 19.63 -1.63
C ARG A 88 7.78 18.49 -0.65
N ALA A 89 8.22 17.32 -1.13
CA ALA A 89 8.55 16.18 -0.28
C ALA A 89 9.72 16.49 0.67
N LYS A 90 10.73 17.23 0.22
CA LYS A 90 11.85 17.67 1.07
C LYS A 90 11.40 18.65 2.14
N ASP A 91 10.56 19.62 1.75
CA ASP A 91 9.98 20.58 2.70
C ASP A 91 9.17 19.82 3.78
N LEU A 92 8.31 18.89 3.37
CA LEU A 92 7.54 18.04 4.29
C LEU A 92 8.43 17.16 5.18
N SER A 93 9.44 16.51 4.62
CA SER A 93 10.37 15.66 5.36
C SER A 93 11.12 16.44 6.45
N SER A 94 11.59 17.65 6.13
CA SER A 94 12.31 18.51 7.09
C SER A 94 11.41 19.08 8.19
N ALA A 95 10.13 19.28 7.88
CA ALA A 95 9.11 19.76 8.81
C ALA A 95 8.71 18.70 9.86
N ILE A 96 8.87 17.40 9.56
CA ILE A 96 8.63 16.32 10.53
C ILE A 96 9.66 16.39 11.66
N LYS A 97 9.24 16.88 12.83
CA LYS A 97 10.06 16.94 14.06
C LYS A 97 10.48 15.52 14.46
N GLN A 98 11.74 15.34 14.89
CA GLN A 98 12.33 14.05 15.28
C GLN A 98 11.73 13.44 16.58
N ARG A 99 10.68 14.01 17.17
CA ARG A 99 10.19 13.61 18.51
C ARG A 99 8.75 13.10 18.44
N VAL A 100 8.60 11.79 18.48
CA VAL A 100 7.33 11.12 18.80
C VAL A 100 7.30 10.92 20.32
N GLU A 101 6.92 11.95 21.07
CA GLU A 101 6.50 11.88 22.48
C GLU A 101 5.47 12.99 22.77
N PRO A 102 4.56 12.82 23.74
CA PRO A 102 3.30 13.54 23.78
C PRO A 102 3.52 14.96 24.31
N MET A 103 3.30 15.98 23.48
CA MET A 103 3.30 17.37 23.96
C MET A 103 1.95 18.01 23.80
N ARG A 104 1.37 18.33 24.97
CA ARG A 104 0.48 19.47 25.19
C ARG A 104 1.16 20.77 24.76
N THR A 105 0.30 21.68 24.32
CA THR A 105 0.45 23.14 24.25
C THR A 105 0.92 23.75 22.93
N GLU A 106 -0.10 24.19 22.19
CA GLU A 106 -0.30 25.37 21.34
C GLU A 106 0.82 25.96 20.45
N LYS A 107 0.43 26.06 19.16
CA LYS A 107 0.90 26.92 18.06
C LYS A 107 2.22 26.56 17.37
N LEU A 108 2.10 25.56 16.49
CA LEU A 108 2.41 25.61 15.05
C LEU A 108 1.94 24.28 14.47
N GLU A 109 0.83 24.27 13.72
CA GLU A 109 0.26 23.06 13.14
C GLU A 109 1.24 22.48 12.10
N LEU A 110 1.92 21.41 12.51
CA LEU A 110 2.79 20.59 11.70
C LEU A 110 2.14 19.20 11.65
N ASN A 111 1.33 19.04 10.61
CA ASN A 111 0.79 17.84 9.99
C ASN A 111 0.72 16.61 10.91
N GLU A 112 -0.50 16.30 11.33
CA GLU A 112 -0.86 15.04 11.99
C GLU A 112 -0.35 13.88 11.13
N ILE A 113 0.66 13.15 11.62
CA ILE A 113 1.09 11.93 10.95
C ILE A 113 0.00 10.88 11.23
N GLU A 114 -0.78 10.58 10.20
CA GLU A 114 -1.94 9.70 10.25
C GLU A 114 -1.50 8.23 10.18
N ASN A 115 -2.32 7.35 10.76
CA ASN A 115 -2.18 5.93 10.46
C ASN A 115 -2.67 5.69 9.02
N PHE A 116 -1.91 4.93 8.25
CA PHE A 116 -2.29 4.58 6.89
C PHE A 116 -2.64 3.09 6.83
N SER A 117 -3.77 2.77 6.20
CA SER A 117 -4.26 1.41 6.10
C SER A 117 -4.61 1.06 4.67
N ILE A 118 -3.87 0.14 4.06
CA ILE A 118 -4.11 -0.31 2.69
C ILE A 118 -5.54 -0.85 2.51
N SER A 119 -6.08 -1.52 3.53
CA SER A 119 -7.43 -2.09 3.47
C SER A 119 -8.53 -1.04 3.30
N GLU A 120 -8.32 0.20 3.74
CA GLU A 120 -9.31 1.28 3.59
C GLU A 120 -9.46 1.75 2.14
N HIS A 121 -8.48 1.44 1.29
CA HIS A 121 -8.46 1.83 -0.11
C HIS A 121 -8.77 0.68 -1.09
N LEU A 122 -8.99 -0.55 -0.60
CA LEU A 122 -9.35 -1.72 -1.41
C LEU A 122 -10.88 -1.81 -1.62
N ASP A 123 -11.45 -0.73 -2.15
CA ASP A 123 -12.89 -0.47 -2.20
C ASP A 123 -13.62 -1.20 -3.36
N SER A 124 -12.99 -1.30 -4.53
CA SER A 124 -13.59 -1.87 -5.74
C SER A 124 -12.85 -3.12 -6.26
N PRO A 125 -13.54 -3.99 -7.03
CA PRO A 125 -12.89 -5.14 -7.67
C PRO A 125 -11.71 -4.75 -8.58
N GLU A 126 -11.78 -3.61 -9.26
CA GLU A 126 -10.73 -3.10 -10.14
C GLU A 126 -9.47 -2.74 -9.35
N THR A 127 -9.62 -2.02 -8.23
CA THR A 127 -8.50 -1.70 -7.33
C THR A 127 -7.87 -2.98 -6.78
N ILE A 128 -8.71 -3.93 -6.36
CA ILE A 128 -8.26 -5.23 -5.83
C ILE A 128 -7.50 -6.04 -6.89
N ALA A 129 -7.98 -6.07 -8.12
CA ALA A 129 -7.33 -6.78 -9.21
C ALA A 129 -5.95 -6.19 -9.53
N ALA A 130 -5.85 -4.85 -9.60
CA ALA A 130 -4.57 -4.18 -9.81
C ALA A 130 -3.60 -4.38 -8.64
N TYR A 131 -4.11 -4.31 -7.40
CA TYR A 131 -3.34 -4.63 -6.21
C TYR A 131 -2.77 -6.05 -6.24
N LEU A 132 -3.62 -7.06 -6.50
CA LEU A 132 -3.19 -8.46 -6.59
C LEU A 132 -2.21 -8.70 -7.74
N THR A 133 -2.38 -8.01 -8.86
CA THR A 133 -1.46 -8.11 -10.00
C THR A 133 -0.05 -7.65 -9.58
N ASP A 134 0.06 -6.49 -8.93
CA ASP A 134 1.35 -5.99 -8.44
C ASP A 134 2.01 -6.92 -7.41
N ILE A 135 1.18 -7.55 -6.57
CA ILE A 135 1.64 -8.57 -5.62
C ILE A 135 2.14 -9.82 -6.34
N LEU A 136 1.42 -10.33 -7.34
CA LEU A 136 1.81 -11.52 -8.09
C LEU A 136 3.10 -11.31 -8.88
N GLU A 137 3.37 -10.09 -9.36
CA GLU A 137 4.66 -9.75 -10.01
C GLU A 137 5.88 -9.96 -9.10
N SER A 138 5.69 -9.93 -7.78
CA SER A 138 6.80 -10.21 -6.84
C SER A 138 7.17 -11.69 -6.78
N ASN A 139 6.32 -12.57 -7.31
CA ASN A 139 6.45 -14.03 -7.27
C ASN A 139 6.71 -14.59 -5.85
N ASP A 140 6.09 -13.97 -4.83
CA ASP A 140 6.20 -14.37 -3.42
C ASP A 140 4.85 -14.91 -2.90
N PRO A 141 4.73 -16.23 -2.67
CA PRO A 141 3.50 -16.84 -2.16
C PRO A 141 3.07 -16.35 -0.77
N ALA A 142 4.03 -16.02 0.10
CA ALA A 142 3.73 -15.52 1.45
C ALA A 142 3.14 -14.11 1.38
N LEU A 143 3.67 -13.28 0.48
CA LEU A 143 3.12 -11.95 0.21
C LEU A 143 1.73 -12.04 -0.44
N LEU A 144 1.51 -12.97 -1.36
CA LEU A 144 0.17 -13.22 -1.91
C LEU A 144 -0.83 -13.58 -0.81
N ALA A 145 -0.47 -14.48 0.11
CA ALA A 145 -1.33 -14.86 1.23
C ALA A 145 -1.67 -13.66 2.11
N ALA A 146 -0.67 -12.84 2.46
CA ALA A 146 -0.86 -11.64 3.25
C ALA A 146 -1.78 -10.62 2.54
N ALA A 147 -1.59 -10.41 1.23
CA ALA A 147 -2.41 -9.52 0.43
C ALA A 147 -3.88 -9.95 0.37
N LEU A 148 -4.15 -11.25 0.20
CA LEU A 148 -5.50 -11.80 0.28
C LEU A 148 -6.13 -11.57 1.67
N GLY A 149 -5.33 -11.67 2.74
CA GLY A 149 -5.75 -11.34 4.09
C GLY A 149 -6.09 -9.86 4.30
N ASP A 150 -5.39 -8.95 3.63
CA ASP A 150 -5.68 -7.51 3.67
C ASP A 150 -7.05 -7.22 3.02
N ILE A 151 -7.29 -7.80 1.84
CA ILE A 151 -8.57 -7.67 1.12
C ILE A 151 -9.71 -8.32 1.92
N ALA A 152 -9.48 -9.50 2.51
CA ALA A 152 -10.50 -10.17 3.31
C ALA A 152 -10.92 -9.35 4.53
N ARG A 153 -9.98 -8.62 5.15
CA ARG A 153 -10.28 -7.68 6.24
C ARG A 153 -11.04 -6.46 5.74
N ALA A 154 -10.64 -5.89 4.60
CA ALA A 154 -11.34 -4.77 3.96
C ALA A 154 -12.81 -5.08 3.64
N LYS A 155 -13.08 -6.28 3.10
CA LYS A 155 -14.43 -6.74 2.75
C LYS A 155 -15.24 -7.29 3.93
N GLY A 156 -14.63 -7.45 5.10
CA GLY A 156 -15.24 -8.07 6.27
C GLY A 156 -15.08 -9.60 6.27
N MET A 157 -14.29 -10.11 7.21
CA MET A 157 -13.95 -11.54 7.30
C MET A 157 -15.18 -12.46 7.41
N SER A 158 -16.23 -12.00 8.10
CA SER A 158 -17.48 -12.75 8.25
C SER A 158 -18.21 -12.96 6.93
N ASP A 159 -18.19 -11.96 6.06
CA ASP A 159 -18.90 -12.02 4.77
C ASP A 159 -18.11 -12.86 3.77
N VAL A 160 -16.78 -12.73 3.77
CA VAL A 160 -15.89 -13.62 3.00
C VAL A 160 -16.08 -15.08 3.41
N ALA A 161 -16.19 -15.37 4.71
CA ALA A 161 -16.45 -16.72 5.20
C ALA A 161 -17.76 -17.30 4.65
N LYS A 162 -18.84 -16.50 4.70
CA LYS A 162 -20.15 -16.90 4.15
C LYS A 162 -20.09 -17.15 2.64
N CYS A 163 -19.49 -16.25 1.86
CA CYS A 163 -19.41 -16.37 0.40
C CYS A 163 -18.53 -17.55 -0.05
N THR A 164 -17.45 -17.84 0.67
CA THR A 164 -16.50 -18.89 0.29
C THR A 164 -16.85 -20.27 0.84
N GLY A 165 -17.72 -20.35 1.86
CA GLY A 165 -17.97 -21.57 2.63
C GLY A 165 -16.79 -22.00 3.51
N ILE A 166 -15.81 -21.12 3.74
CA ILE A 166 -14.63 -21.37 4.59
C ILE A 166 -14.88 -20.69 5.94
N THR A 167 -14.56 -21.38 7.05
CA THR A 167 -14.73 -20.78 8.38
C THR A 167 -13.78 -19.58 8.58
N ARG A 168 -14.17 -18.64 9.44
CA ARG A 168 -13.35 -17.45 9.75
C ARG A 168 -11.97 -17.85 10.28
N GLU A 169 -11.92 -18.86 11.14
CA GLU A 169 -10.69 -19.40 11.73
C GLU A 169 -9.77 -19.98 10.66
N ALA A 170 -10.32 -20.74 9.71
CA ALA A 170 -9.57 -21.29 8.59
C ALA A 170 -9.05 -20.19 7.66
N LEU A 171 -9.84 -19.15 7.39
CA LEU A 171 -9.41 -17.98 6.62
C LEU A 171 -8.26 -17.23 7.32
N TYR A 172 -8.36 -16.95 8.63
CA TYR A 172 -7.27 -16.33 9.38
C TYR A 172 -5.98 -17.16 9.33
N LYS A 173 -6.09 -18.49 9.43
CA LYS A 173 -4.93 -19.38 9.35
C LYS A 173 -4.33 -19.44 7.95
N ALA A 174 -5.17 -19.44 6.91
CA ALA A 174 -4.76 -19.57 5.52
C ALA A 174 -4.22 -18.27 4.90
N LEU A 175 -4.68 -17.11 5.38
CA LEU A 175 -4.37 -15.78 4.82
C LEU A 175 -3.46 -14.92 5.72
N ARG A 176 -2.87 -15.51 6.77
CA ARG A 176 -1.87 -14.80 7.59
C ARG A 176 -0.57 -14.62 6.82
N ASN A 177 0.25 -13.68 7.29
CA ASN A 177 1.62 -13.54 6.82
C ASN A 177 2.38 -14.87 6.95
N ASN A 178 3.17 -15.23 5.94
CA ASN A 178 3.93 -16.48 5.87
C ASN A 178 3.09 -17.77 5.84
N ALA A 179 1.81 -17.67 5.44
CA ALA A 179 0.99 -18.85 5.12
C ALA A 179 1.17 -19.29 3.67
N SER A 180 0.78 -20.53 3.38
CA SER A 180 0.75 -21.09 2.04
C SER A 180 -0.64 -21.67 1.77
N PRO A 181 -1.63 -20.83 1.43
CA PRO A 181 -2.98 -21.29 1.13
C PRO A 181 -2.97 -22.21 -0.09
N ARG A 182 -3.83 -23.24 -0.08
CA ARG A 182 -4.05 -24.07 -1.26
C ARG A 182 -4.68 -23.23 -2.37
N PHE A 183 -4.40 -23.58 -3.63
CA PHE A 183 -4.97 -22.87 -4.77
C PHE A 183 -6.51 -22.80 -4.71
N GLU A 184 -7.19 -23.85 -4.25
CA GLU A 184 -8.65 -23.84 -4.05
C GLU A 184 -9.10 -22.70 -3.11
N THR A 185 -8.39 -22.49 -2.00
CA THR A 185 -8.66 -21.38 -1.07
C THR A 185 -8.45 -20.05 -1.75
N VAL A 186 -7.35 -19.89 -2.49
CA VAL A 186 -7.05 -18.67 -3.26
C VAL A 186 -8.16 -18.38 -4.26
N ALA A 187 -8.57 -19.37 -5.06
CA ALA A 187 -9.62 -19.23 -6.06
C ALA A 187 -10.96 -18.80 -5.46
N LYS A 188 -11.42 -19.47 -4.38
CA LYS A 188 -12.66 -19.11 -3.68
C LYS A 188 -12.62 -17.68 -3.15
N VAL A 189 -11.52 -17.30 -2.53
CA VAL A 189 -11.33 -15.96 -1.95
C VAL A 189 -11.30 -14.90 -3.05
N CYS A 190 -10.59 -15.12 -4.17
CA CYS A 190 -10.63 -14.24 -5.33
C CYS A 190 -12.06 -14.07 -5.88
N SER A 191 -12.81 -15.16 -6.03
CA SER A 191 -14.21 -15.09 -6.47
C SER A 191 -15.08 -14.29 -5.50
N ALA A 192 -14.91 -14.45 -4.19
CA ALA A 192 -15.62 -13.66 -3.18
C ALA A 192 -15.27 -12.16 -3.24
N PHE A 193 -14.08 -11.81 -3.75
CA PHE A 193 -13.66 -10.43 -3.98
C PHE A 193 -14.14 -9.85 -5.32
N GLY A 194 -14.82 -10.66 -6.15
CA GLY A 194 -15.25 -10.25 -7.49
C GLY A 194 -14.11 -10.21 -8.50
N VAL A 195 -12.99 -10.88 -8.24
CA VAL A 195 -11.81 -10.90 -9.12
C VAL A 195 -11.48 -12.32 -9.56
N LYS A 196 -10.72 -12.43 -10.65
CA LYS A 196 -10.19 -13.70 -11.15
C LYS A 196 -8.72 -13.56 -11.50
N LEU A 197 -7.96 -14.62 -11.29
CA LEU A 197 -6.57 -14.70 -11.73
C LEU A 197 -6.53 -15.05 -13.22
N VAL A 198 -5.63 -14.41 -13.97
CA VAL A 198 -5.44 -14.63 -15.40
C VAL A 198 -3.99 -15.00 -15.68
N ALA A 199 -3.77 -15.97 -16.56
CA ALA A 199 -2.44 -16.27 -17.07
C ALA A 199 -2.04 -15.22 -18.12
N GLN A 200 -0.79 -14.78 -18.08
CA GLN A 200 -0.21 -13.83 -19.04
C GLN A 200 1.10 -14.40 -19.58
N ALA A 201 1.45 -14.06 -20.82
CA ALA A 201 2.74 -14.44 -21.39
C ALA A 201 3.87 -13.69 -20.68
N MET A 202 4.96 -14.40 -20.37
CA MET A 202 6.20 -13.78 -19.89
C MET A 202 7.03 -13.37 -21.12
N HIS A 203 7.37 -12.09 -21.22
CA HIS A 203 8.22 -11.53 -22.27
C HIS A 203 9.47 -10.89 -21.67
#